data_AF-A0A6P0R9C3-F1
#
_entry.id   AF-A0A6P0R9C3-F1
#
_cell.length_a   1.000
_cell.length_b   1.000
_cell.length_c   1.000
_cell.angle_alpha   90.00
_cell.angle_beta   90.00
_cell.angle_gamma   90.00
#
_symmetry.space_group_name_H-M   'P 1'
#
loop_
_entity.id
_entity.type
_entity.pdbx_description
1 polymer ?
#
loop_
_entity_poly.entity_id
_entity_poly.type
_entity_poly.pdbx_seq_one_letter_code
_entity_poly.pdbx_strand_id
1 'polypeptide(L)'
;MNKPAKAKRTIVRFCPGIEVEGFEFPDGTYYVSITTASEAIGYNKNWLSRSIGRSGNTFKAITRAGFTNFISEVVTPSDGGEQASKLISIDDFARLILYAASRGKKEAMALNMALTKMSLTDFFRDAFGARPLTIEEKRAAFYKTYVDSLSREDWLEMDRKEDRIILGSYLFLTGE
;
A
#
# COMPACT_ATOMS: atom_id res chain seq x y z
N MET A 1 23.29 15.97 -13.07
CA MET A 1 21.88 15.53 -13.09
C MET A 1 21.88 14.04 -13.38
N ASN A 2 21.54 13.19 -12.40
CA ASN A 2 21.38 11.75 -12.63
C ASN A 2 20.11 11.52 -13.45
N LYS A 3 20.21 10.75 -14.53
CA LYS A 3 19.03 10.32 -15.30
C LYS A 3 18.06 9.58 -14.36
N PRO A 4 16.75 9.83 -14.44
CA PRO A 4 15.78 9.05 -13.68
C PRO A 4 15.93 7.57 -14.04
N ALA A 5 16.03 6.71 -13.02
CA ALA A 5 16.18 5.28 -13.21
C ALA A 5 14.95 4.71 -13.95
N LYS A 6 15.19 3.89 -14.98
CA LYS A 6 14.11 3.18 -15.68
C LYS A 6 13.58 2.07 -14.77
N ALA A 7 12.46 2.31 -14.12
CA ALA A 7 11.75 1.31 -13.32
C ALA A 7 10.55 0.75 -14.09
N LYS A 8 10.27 -0.55 -13.93
CA LYS A 8 9.05 -1.18 -14.43
C LYS A 8 7.93 -0.92 -13.43
N ARG A 9 6.86 -0.26 -13.89
CA ARG A 9 5.67 0.05 -13.10
C ARG A 9 4.62 -1.05 -13.26
N THR A 10 3.95 -1.41 -12.17
CA THR A 10 2.77 -2.29 -12.19
C THR A 10 1.84 -1.97 -11.02
N ILE A 11 0.61 -2.47 -11.09
CA ILE A 11 -0.28 -2.52 -9.93
C ILE A 11 -0.07 -3.85 -9.20
N VAL A 12 0.22 -3.76 -7.91
CA VAL A 12 0.33 -4.89 -6.99
C VAL A 12 -0.99 -5.01 -6.24
N ARG A 13 -1.80 -5.96 -6.67
CA ARG A 13 -3.10 -6.28 -6.06
C ARG A 13 -2.94 -7.33 -4.97
N PHE A 14 -3.23 -6.95 -3.73
CA PHE A 14 -3.28 -7.87 -2.59
C PHE A 14 -4.63 -8.60 -2.54
N CYS A 15 -5.73 -7.85 -2.68
CA CYS A 15 -7.10 -8.35 -2.78
C CYS A 15 -7.99 -7.28 -3.45
N PRO A 16 -9.27 -7.59 -3.76
CA PRO A 16 -10.20 -6.56 -4.24
C PRO A 16 -10.26 -5.37 -3.27
N GLY A 17 -10.12 -4.15 -3.81
CA GLY A 17 -10.12 -2.90 -3.03
C GLY A 17 -8.78 -2.49 -2.40
N ILE A 18 -7.80 -3.41 -2.30
CA ILE A 18 -6.48 -3.13 -1.70
C ILE A 18 -5.36 -3.38 -2.70
N GLU A 19 -4.87 -2.29 -3.27
CA GLU A 19 -3.85 -2.28 -4.31
C GLU A 19 -2.82 -1.18 -4.03
N VAL A 20 -1.58 -1.42 -4.44
CA VAL A 20 -0.55 -0.39 -4.47
C VAL A 20 0.12 -0.35 -5.83
N GLU A 21 0.62 0.82 -6.18
CA GLU A 21 1.45 1.00 -7.36
C GLU A 21 2.89 0.63 -6.99
N GLY A 22 3.38 -0.45 -7.61
CA GLY A 22 4.70 -1.02 -7.39
C GLY A 22 5.67 -0.73 -8.54
N PHE A 23 6.95 -0.62 -8.19
CA PHE A 23 8.03 -0.33 -9.12
C PHE A 23 9.18 -1.31 -8.89
N GLU A 24 9.60 -1.98 -9.95
CA GLU A 24 10.78 -2.86 -9.97
C GLU A 24 11.92 -2.13 -10.66
N PHE A 25 13.06 -2.00 -9.98
CA PHE A 25 14.28 -1.41 -10.52
C PHE A 25 15.17 -2.49 -11.16
N PRO A 26 16.11 -2.12 -12.06
CA PRO A 26 16.97 -3.10 -12.73
C PRO A 26 17.87 -3.94 -11.82
N ASP A 27 18.09 -3.48 -10.59
CA ASP A 27 18.84 -4.19 -9.54
C ASP A 27 17.97 -5.21 -8.77
N GLY A 28 16.69 -5.37 -9.15
CA GLY A 28 15.73 -6.27 -8.51
C GLY A 28 15.11 -5.69 -7.24
N THR A 29 15.39 -4.44 -6.89
CA THR A 29 14.75 -3.78 -5.75
C THR A 29 13.34 -3.32 -6.10
N TYR A 30 12.45 -3.39 -5.12
CA TYR A 30 11.06 -3.02 -5.26
C TYR A 30 10.72 -1.81 -4.41
N TYR A 31 9.89 -0.95 -4.98
CA TYR A 31 9.41 0.26 -4.34
C TYR A 31 7.90 0.42 -4.51
N VAL A 32 7.31 1.26 -3.66
CA VAL A 32 5.88 1.54 -3.64
C VAL A 32 5.67 3.06 -3.74
N SER A 33 4.71 3.48 -4.54
CA SER A 33 4.28 4.89 -4.60
C SER A 33 3.79 5.37 -3.24
N ILE A 34 4.27 6.53 -2.78
CA ILE A 34 3.84 7.10 -1.50
C ILE A 34 2.33 7.41 -1.44
N THR A 35 1.74 7.63 -2.61
CA THR A 35 0.31 7.96 -2.77
C THR A 35 -0.54 6.74 -2.46
N THR A 36 -0.35 5.66 -3.20
CA THR A 36 -1.14 4.42 -3.03
C THR A 36 -0.76 3.70 -1.74
N ALA A 37 0.49 3.82 -1.27
CA ALA A 37 0.88 3.36 0.07
C ALA A 37 0.08 4.04 1.18
N SER A 38 -0.19 5.36 1.07
CA SER A 38 -1.00 6.10 2.05
C SER A 38 -2.45 5.62 2.07
N GLU A 39 -3.02 5.34 0.90
CA GLU A 39 -4.39 4.84 0.76
C GLU A 39 -4.55 3.44 1.33
N ALA A 40 -3.64 2.53 0.97
CA ALA A 40 -3.68 1.13 1.41
C ALA A 40 -3.67 0.96 2.95
N ILE A 41 -3.13 1.95 3.68
CA ILE A 41 -3.05 1.94 5.14
C ILE A 41 -4.13 2.82 5.83
N GLY A 42 -5.16 3.26 5.08
CA GLY A 42 -6.31 3.99 5.63
C GLY A 42 -6.10 5.50 5.84
N TYR A 43 -5.13 6.10 5.14
CA TYR A 43 -4.96 7.55 5.07
C TYR A 43 -5.36 8.11 3.70
N ASN A 44 -5.44 9.44 3.59
CA ASN A 44 -5.65 10.11 2.30
C ASN A 44 -4.38 10.04 1.45
N LYS A 45 -4.53 10.02 0.11
CA LYS A 45 -3.46 10.05 -0.92
C LYS A 45 -2.23 10.88 -0.57
N ASN A 46 -2.44 12.09 -0.09
CA ASN A 46 -1.36 13.07 0.15
C ASN A 46 -0.79 13.03 1.58
N TRP A 47 -1.21 12.09 2.43
CA TRP A 47 -0.87 12.06 3.85
C TRP A 47 0.64 11.93 4.08
N LEU A 48 1.30 10.97 3.42
CA LEU A 48 2.73 10.75 3.62
C LEU A 48 3.55 11.92 3.08
N SER A 49 3.24 12.40 1.86
CA SER A 49 3.85 13.58 1.26
C SER A 49 3.78 14.80 2.17
N ARG A 50 2.61 15.07 2.77
CA ARG A 50 2.42 16.18 3.71
C ARG A 50 3.13 15.96 5.03
N SER A 51 3.17 14.73 5.53
CA SER A 51 3.84 14.39 6.78
C SER A 51 5.34 14.65 6.66
N ILE A 52 5.96 14.18 5.58
CA ILE A 52 7.36 14.40 5.25
C ILE A 52 7.64 15.88 5.05
N GLY A 53 6.87 16.56 4.18
CA GLY A 53 7.12 17.97 3.85
C GLY A 53 6.98 18.94 5.04
N ARG A 54 6.16 18.60 6.03
CA ARG A 54 6.01 19.42 7.26
C ARG A 54 7.07 19.15 8.31
N SER A 55 7.81 18.03 8.22
CA SER A 55 8.78 17.60 9.24
C SER A 55 8.23 17.64 10.68
N GLY A 56 6.91 17.43 10.82
CA GLY A 56 6.17 17.60 12.08
C GLY A 56 6.22 16.36 13.00
N ASN A 57 5.38 16.36 14.03
CA ASN A 57 5.32 15.27 15.01
C ASN A 57 5.03 13.89 14.37
N THR A 58 4.19 13.85 13.33
CA THR A 58 3.93 12.62 12.56
C THR A 58 5.20 12.09 11.91
N PHE A 59 5.97 12.95 11.23
CA PHE A 59 7.24 12.57 10.59
C PHE A 59 8.25 12.05 11.61
N LYS A 60 8.44 12.78 12.72
CA LYS A 60 9.30 12.33 13.83
C LYS A 60 8.87 10.97 14.39
N ALA A 61 7.56 10.73 14.50
CA ALA A 61 7.03 9.47 15.01
C ALA A 61 7.28 8.30 14.04
N ILE A 62 7.06 8.47 12.73
CA ILE A 62 7.36 7.41 11.75
C ILE A 62 8.86 7.15 11.66
N THR A 63 9.70 8.18 11.71
CA THR A 63 11.17 8.01 11.72
C THR A 63 11.65 7.28 12.97
N ARG A 64 11.06 7.57 14.15
CA ARG A 64 11.35 6.81 15.38
C ARG A 64 10.91 5.34 15.26
N ALA A 65 9.89 5.04 14.45
CA ALA A 65 9.50 3.67 14.12
C ALA A 65 10.38 3.02 13.03
N GLY A 66 11.46 3.70 12.61
CA GLY A 66 12.46 3.19 11.67
C GLY A 66 12.24 3.62 10.22
N PHE A 67 11.21 4.45 9.92
CA PHE A 67 11.01 4.97 8.57
C PHE A 67 12.22 5.80 8.13
N THR A 68 12.88 5.38 7.05
CA THR A 68 14.16 5.97 6.63
C THR A 68 13.99 7.24 5.81
N ASN A 69 12.79 7.47 5.27
CA ASN A 69 12.53 8.54 4.31
C ASN A 69 13.41 8.43 3.05
N PHE A 70 13.79 7.21 2.68
CA PHE A 70 14.45 6.96 1.42
C PHE A 70 13.42 7.12 0.29
N ILE A 71 13.46 8.28 -0.36
CA ILE A 71 12.58 8.61 -1.46
C ILE A 71 13.35 8.52 -2.77
N SER A 72 12.92 7.61 -3.64
CA SER A 72 13.36 7.58 -5.03
C SER A 72 12.36 8.35 -5.89
N GLU A 73 12.84 9.20 -6.78
CA GLU A 73 12.02 9.86 -7.79
C GLU A 73 12.26 9.19 -9.14
N VAL A 74 11.19 8.63 -9.70
CA VAL A 74 11.19 8.10 -11.07
C VAL A 74 10.32 8.95 -11.95
N VAL A 75 10.83 9.21 -13.14
CA VAL A 75 10.04 9.80 -14.21
C VAL A 75 9.35 8.67 -14.94
N THR A 76 8.02 8.64 -14.84
CA THR A 76 7.18 7.73 -15.62
C THR A 76 6.53 8.47 -16.77
N PRO A 77 6.47 7.87 -17.98
CA PRO A 77 5.62 8.38 -19.04
C PRO A 77 4.16 8.33 -18.56
N SER A 78 3.44 9.44 -18.65
CA SER A 78 1.99 9.51 -18.49
C SER A 78 1.35 10.16 -19.71
N ASP A 79 0.04 9.98 -19.89
CA ASP A 79 -0.73 10.48 -21.05
C ASP A 79 -0.79 12.02 -21.17
N GLY A 80 -0.07 12.76 -20.31
CA GLY A 80 0.05 14.22 -20.34
C GLY A 80 1.45 14.76 -20.03
N GLY A 81 2.50 13.91 -20.00
CA GLY A 81 3.88 14.32 -19.77
C GLY A 81 4.68 13.37 -18.87
N GLU A 82 5.83 13.85 -18.42
CA GLU A 82 6.67 13.15 -17.44
C GLU A 82 6.19 13.47 -16.02
N GLN A 83 5.60 12.49 -15.32
CA GLN A 83 5.22 12.67 -13.92
C GLN A 83 6.26 12.02 -13.00
N ALA A 84 6.88 12.84 -12.15
CA ALA A 84 7.76 12.34 -11.10
C ALA A 84 6.94 11.66 -10.01
N SER A 85 7.11 10.35 -9.86
CA SER A 85 6.50 9.58 -8.79
C SER A 85 7.49 9.47 -7.63
N LYS A 86 7.05 9.84 -6.43
CA LYS A 86 7.81 9.65 -5.20
C LYS A 86 7.55 8.25 -4.67
N LEU A 87 8.64 7.52 -4.44
CA LEU A 87 8.60 6.13 -4.06
C LEU A 87 9.22 5.90 -2.69
N ILE A 88 8.76 4.90 -1.95
CA ILE A 88 9.37 4.39 -0.72
C ILE A 88 9.74 2.92 -0.89
N SER A 89 10.75 2.46 -0.17
CA SER A 89 11.12 1.04 -0.17
C SER A 89 10.01 0.16 0.41
N ILE A 90 10.04 -1.14 0.09
CA ILE A 90 9.14 -2.11 0.74
C ILE A 90 9.29 -2.09 2.26
N ASP A 91 10.52 -1.94 2.78
CA ASP A 91 10.76 -1.88 4.23
C ASP A 91 10.07 -0.66 4.87
N ASP A 92 10.18 0.50 4.24
CA ASP A 92 9.50 1.70 4.71
C ASP A 92 7.98 1.56 4.60
N PHE A 93 7.46 0.89 3.56
CA PHE A 93 6.04 0.58 3.47
C PHE A 93 5.59 -0.35 4.61
N ALA A 94 6.33 -1.41 4.92
CA ALA A 94 6.04 -2.30 6.04
C ALA A 94 6.03 -1.56 7.39
N ARG A 95 6.99 -0.64 7.61
CA ARG A 95 7.03 0.22 8.80
C ARG A 95 5.84 1.16 8.88
N LEU A 96 5.37 1.70 7.76
CA LEU A 96 4.18 2.53 7.71
C LEU A 96 2.90 1.75 8.02
N ILE A 97 2.78 0.51 7.54
CA ILE A 97 1.68 -0.39 7.91
C ILE A 97 1.65 -0.57 9.44
N LEU A 98 2.78 -0.92 10.05
CA LEU A 98 2.87 -1.09 11.51
C LEU A 98 2.57 0.20 12.27
N TYR A 99 3.10 1.33 11.80
CA TYR A 99 2.81 2.64 12.39
C TYR A 99 1.30 2.95 12.34
N ALA A 100 0.68 2.83 11.17
CA ALA A 100 -0.73 3.12 11.00
C ALA A 100 -1.60 2.20 11.85
N ALA A 101 -1.25 0.91 11.91
CA ALA A 101 -1.90 -0.06 12.79
C ALA A 101 -1.79 0.36 14.27
N SER A 102 -0.62 0.81 14.73
CA SER A 102 -0.41 1.32 16.10
C SER A 102 -1.21 2.60 16.41
N ARG A 103 -1.66 3.32 15.37
CA ARG A 103 -2.55 4.48 15.46
C ARG A 103 -4.04 4.12 15.36
N GLY A 104 -4.38 2.83 15.38
CA GLY A 104 -5.76 2.36 15.30
C GLY A 104 -6.35 2.41 13.90
N LYS A 105 -5.52 2.47 12.84
CA LYS A 105 -6.01 2.36 11.46
C LYS A 105 -6.39 0.92 11.16
N LYS A 106 -7.68 0.68 11.01
CA LYS A 106 -8.26 -0.65 10.86
C LYS A 106 -7.79 -1.32 9.57
N GLU A 107 -7.70 -0.55 8.48
CA GLU A 107 -7.18 -1.01 7.20
C GLU A 107 -5.74 -1.50 7.33
N ALA A 108 -4.89 -0.74 8.03
CA ALA A 108 -3.51 -1.12 8.29
C ALA A 108 -3.38 -2.32 9.23
N MET A 109 -4.24 -2.43 10.25
CA MET A 109 -4.29 -3.59 11.15
C MET A 109 -4.67 -4.87 10.38
N ALA A 110 -5.72 -4.81 9.57
CA ALA A 110 -6.18 -5.92 8.75
C ALA A 110 -5.13 -6.33 7.69
N LEU A 111 -4.51 -5.33 7.03
CA LEU A 111 -3.41 -5.55 6.08
C LEU A 111 -2.23 -6.25 6.77
N ASN A 112 -1.80 -5.76 7.94
CA ASN A 112 -0.71 -6.37 8.70
C ASN A 112 -1.02 -7.81 9.11
N MET A 113 -2.23 -8.07 9.61
CA MET A 113 -2.66 -9.40 10.03
C MET A 113 -2.68 -10.38 8.84
N ALA A 114 -3.25 -9.97 7.70
CA ALA A 114 -3.31 -10.79 6.51
C ALA A 114 -1.92 -11.09 5.93
N LEU A 115 -1.02 -10.10 5.84
CA LEU A 115 0.36 -10.31 5.42
C LEU A 115 1.11 -11.27 6.36
N THR A 116 0.98 -11.06 7.67
CA THR A 116 1.65 -11.88 8.69
C THR A 116 1.17 -13.32 8.63
N LYS A 117 -0.14 -13.54 8.63
CA LYS A 117 -0.72 -14.89 8.59
C LYS A 117 -0.37 -15.61 7.28
N MET A 118 -0.37 -14.92 6.15
CA MET A 118 0.04 -15.50 4.86
C MET A 118 1.50 -15.97 4.91
N SER A 119 2.41 -15.10 5.38
CA SER A 119 3.83 -15.43 5.50
C SER A 119 4.04 -16.63 6.43
N LEU A 120 3.44 -16.62 7.62
CA LEU A 120 3.50 -17.74 8.57
C LEU A 120 2.92 -19.03 7.95
N THR A 121 1.81 -18.93 7.23
CA THR A 121 1.21 -20.09 6.57
C THR A 121 2.17 -20.70 5.55
N ASP A 122 2.87 -19.90 4.75
CA ASP A 122 3.87 -20.40 3.81
C ASP A 122 5.02 -21.14 4.53
N PHE A 123 5.55 -20.58 5.62
CA PHE A 123 6.59 -21.25 6.44
C PHE A 123 6.11 -22.59 7.01
N PHE A 124 4.89 -22.64 7.54
CA PHE A 124 4.33 -23.89 8.07
C PHE A 124 4.13 -24.91 6.95
N ARG A 125 3.58 -24.50 5.79
CA ARG A 125 3.39 -25.40 4.65
C ARG A 125 4.70 -26.02 4.20
N ASP A 126 5.74 -25.22 4.06
CA ASP A 126 7.09 -25.68 3.72
C ASP A 126 7.61 -26.71 4.75
N ALA A 127 7.52 -26.38 6.05
CA ALA A 127 7.96 -27.28 7.12
C ALA A 127 7.22 -28.62 7.17
N PHE A 128 5.97 -28.67 6.72
CA PHE A 128 5.15 -29.89 6.63
C PHE A 128 5.16 -30.53 5.23
N GLY A 129 6.03 -30.09 4.31
CA GLY A 129 6.15 -30.64 2.96
C GLY A 129 4.92 -30.42 2.07
N ALA A 130 4.05 -29.46 2.41
CA ALA A 130 2.92 -29.08 1.59
C ALA A 130 3.37 -28.17 0.45
N ARG A 131 2.73 -28.29 -0.72
CA ARG A 131 3.05 -27.41 -1.86
C ARG A 131 2.86 -25.93 -1.52
N PRO A 132 3.66 -25.01 -2.08
CA PRO A 132 3.37 -23.58 -2.03
C PRO A 132 1.98 -23.27 -2.58
N LEU A 133 1.34 -22.25 -2.00
CA LEU A 133 0.09 -21.72 -2.54
C LEU A 133 0.37 -20.98 -3.85
N THR A 134 -0.54 -21.13 -4.82
CA THR A 134 -0.54 -20.28 -6.02
C THR A 134 -0.84 -18.83 -5.63
N ILE A 135 -0.52 -17.87 -6.50
CA ILE A 135 -0.80 -16.45 -6.21
C ILE A 135 -2.30 -16.21 -5.96
N GLU A 136 -3.19 -16.91 -6.64
CA GLU A 136 -4.64 -16.73 -6.45
C GLU A 136 -5.15 -17.37 -5.16
N GLU A 137 -4.57 -18.50 -4.75
CA GLU A 137 -4.83 -19.07 -3.42
C GLU A 137 -4.34 -18.14 -2.31
N LYS A 138 -3.17 -17.52 -2.50
CA LYS A 138 -2.64 -16.52 -1.57
C LYS A 138 -3.56 -15.31 -1.47
N ARG A 139 -4.02 -14.75 -2.59
CA ARG A 139 -4.96 -13.62 -2.61
C ARG A 139 -6.29 -13.97 -1.95
N ALA A 140 -6.84 -15.16 -2.18
CA ALA A 140 -8.08 -15.61 -1.55
C ALA A 140 -7.92 -15.76 -0.02
N ALA A 141 -6.86 -16.42 0.44
CA ALA A 141 -6.57 -16.58 1.87
C ALA A 141 -6.27 -15.24 2.56
N PHE A 142 -5.56 -14.36 1.86
CA PHE A 142 -5.29 -12.99 2.27
C PHE A 142 -6.60 -12.22 2.45
N TYR A 143 -7.45 -12.18 1.42
CA TYR A 143 -8.72 -11.45 1.44
C TYR A 143 -9.63 -11.93 2.57
N LYS A 144 -9.76 -13.25 2.74
CA LYS A 144 -10.52 -13.82 3.85
C LYS A 144 -10.01 -13.31 5.20
N THR A 145 -8.71 -13.36 5.42
CA THR A 145 -8.11 -12.90 6.68
C THR A 145 -8.27 -11.39 6.87
N TYR A 146 -8.14 -10.62 5.79
CA TYR A 146 -8.32 -9.18 5.80
C TYR A 146 -9.74 -8.81 6.25
N VAL A 147 -10.76 -9.40 5.63
CA VAL A 147 -12.17 -9.17 5.97
C VAL A 147 -12.49 -9.67 7.38
N ASP A 148 -12.02 -10.86 7.77
CA ASP A 148 -12.21 -11.40 9.13
C ASP A 148 -11.57 -10.51 10.21
N SER A 149 -10.57 -9.68 9.85
CA SER A 149 -9.90 -8.74 10.76
C SER A 149 -10.63 -7.40 10.88
N LEU A 150 -11.65 -7.16 10.06
CA LEU A 150 -12.53 -5.99 10.13
C LEU A 150 -13.85 -6.40 10.79
N SER A 151 -14.48 -5.49 11.56
CA SER A 151 -15.88 -5.73 11.95
C SER A 151 -16.79 -5.62 10.73
N ARG A 152 -17.99 -6.22 10.79
CA ARG A 152 -18.97 -6.14 9.70
C ARG A 152 -19.32 -4.69 9.37
N GLU A 153 -19.46 -3.85 10.40
CA GLU A 153 -19.74 -2.43 10.28
C GLU A 153 -18.59 -1.68 9.60
N ASP A 154 -17.35 -1.99 9.97
CA ASP A 154 -16.15 -1.37 9.38
C ASP A 154 -15.99 -1.74 7.91
N TRP A 155 -16.24 -3.00 7.56
CA TRP A 155 -16.21 -3.45 6.18
C TRP A 155 -17.25 -2.72 5.32
N LEU A 156 -18.48 -2.56 5.81
CA LEU A 156 -19.53 -1.81 5.13
C LEU A 156 -19.27 -0.30 5.04
N GLU A 157 -18.52 0.28 5.96
CA GLU A 157 -18.11 1.69 5.89
C GLU A 157 -17.03 1.90 4.83
N MET A 158 -16.09 0.96 4.70
CA MET A 158 -15.07 0.97 3.65
C MET A 158 -15.70 0.83 2.25
N ASP A 159 -16.61 -0.14 2.08
CA ASP A 159 -17.34 -0.36 0.83
C ASP A 159 -18.12 0.90 0.41
N ARG A 160 -18.83 1.52 1.37
CA ARG A 160 -19.53 2.80 1.15
C ARG A 160 -18.61 3.98 0.82
N LYS A 161 -17.36 3.96 1.30
CA LYS A 161 -16.37 5.00 0.99
C LYS A 161 -15.85 4.84 -0.43
N GLU A 162 -15.65 3.61 -0.91
CA GLU A 162 -15.34 3.33 -2.31
C GLU A 162 -16.48 3.80 -3.23
N ASP A 163 -17.73 3.47 -2.90
CA ASP A 163 -18.90 3.93 -3.66
C ASP A 163 -18.99 5.45 -3.75
N ARG A 164 -18.75 6.18 -2.66
CA ARG A 164 -18.76 7.65 -2.66
C ARG A 164 -17.63 8.25 -3.50
N ILE A 165 -16.46 7.62 -3.53
CA ILE A 165 -15.35 8.05 -4.37
C ILE A 165 -15.69 7.83 -5.85
N ILE A 166 -16.32 6.70 -6.19
CA ILE A 166 -16.79 6.40 -7.55
C ILE A 166 -17.88 7.39 -7.97
N LEU A 167 -18.90 7.60 -7.13
CA LEU A 167 -20.00 8.53 -7.40
C LEU A 167 -19.50 9.98 -7.54
N GLY A 168 -18.59 10.41 -6.66
CA GLY A 168 -17.99 11.74 -6.71
C GLY A 168 -17.11 11.95 -7.94
N SER A 169 -16.40 10.90 -8.39
CA SER A 169 -15.64 10.94 -9.64
C SER A 169 -16.56 10.96 -10.86
N TYR A 170 -17.69 10.25 -10.82
CA TYR A 170 -18.71 10.24 -11.87
C TYR A 170 -19.37 11.63 -12.00
N LEU A 171 -19.86 12.21 -10.90
CA LEU A 171 -20.46 13.55 -10.88
C LEU A 171 -19.50 14.63 -11.38
N PHE A 172 -18.22 14.56 -11.00
CA PHE A 172 -17.19 15.45 -11.50
C PHE A 172 -16.95 15.32 -13.02
N LEU A 173 -17.05 14.11 -13.57
CA LEU A 173 -16.89 13.86 -15.00
C LEU A 173 -18.15 14.18 -15.82
N THR A 174 -19.34 14.12 -15.20
CA THR A 174 -20.62 14.44 -15.85
C THR A 174 -21.06 15.89 -15.68
N GLY A 175 -20.38 16.67 -14.83
CA GLY A 175 -20.66 18.10 -14.65
C GLY A 175 -21.96 18.41 -13.91
N GLU A 176 -22.46 17.47 -13.11
CA GLU A 176 -23.60 17.66 -12.20
C GLU A 176 -23.14 18.04 -10.78
#